data_AF-A0A1B6HEX7-F1
#
_entry.id   AF-A0A1B6HEX7-F1
#
_cell.length_a   1.000
_cell.length_b   1.000
_cell.length_c   1.000
_cell.angle_alpha   90.00
_cell.angle_beta   90.00
_cell.angle_gamma   90.00
#
_symmetry.space_group_name_H-M   'P 1'
#
loop_
_entity.id
_entity.type
_entity.pdbx_description
1 polymer ?
#
loop_
_entity_poly.entity_id
_entity_poly.type
_entity_poly.pdbx_seq_one_letter_code
_entity_poly.pdbx_strand_id
1 'polypeptide(L)'
;EAESRVLLRVSDGTHHTEGILEVNASPPYVDIVNNTRLVVRQGGSAHITSHNLYADTNVNLAHQQIRFDVSDGPSQGVLELEGTLDPVKVFVQGDILQNRLSYRHNGDVTSVQDSFTLKVSVEGADSQAKFQVRVFPAGYWDPLSVANNQTLHVEESTSVPITNSFLQVKQPHVPATDITYLVMEPPRYGYLELEPVAGAVGADDREEVVSTFSQEMVNSGRLHYVQ
;
A
#
# COMPACT_ATOMS: atom_id res chain seq x y z
N GLU A 1 -35.82 -10.34 -1.16
CA GLU A 1 -35.48 -8.96 -0.85
C GLU A 1 -36.75 -8.13 -0.90
N ALA A 2 -36.89 -7.14 -0.03
CA ALA A 2 -38.01 -6.20 -0.05
C ALA A 2 -37.44 -4.80 -0.21
N GLU A 3 -37.79 -4.13 -1.30
CA GLU A 3 -37.40 -2.75 -1.58
C GLU A 3 -38.52 -1.80 -1.14
N SER A 4 -38.16 -0.73 -0.46
CA SER A 4 -39.08 0.33 -0.04
C SER A 4 -38.45 1.70 -0.30
N ARG A 5 -39.29 2.69 -0.59
CA ARG A 5 -38.87 4.08 -0.81
C ARG A 5 -39.58 4.97 0.18
N VAL A 6 -38.81 5.70 0.97
CA VAL A 6 -39.29 6.69 1.93
C VAL A 6 -39.08 8.07 1.34
N LEU A 7 -40.17 8.78 1.03
CA LEU A 7 -40.09 10.18 0.64
C LEU A 7 -39.85 11.03 1.90
N LEU A 8 -38.73 11.75 1.92
CA LEU A 8 -38.33 12.65 2.99
C LEU A 8 -38.47 14.09 2.50
N ARG A 9 -38.96 14.96 3.38
CA ARG A 9 -38.90 16.41 3.21
C ARG A 9 -37.98 16.99 4.28
N VAL A 10 -36.95 17.71 3.85
CA VAL A 10 -36.01 18.40 4.73
C VAL A 10 -36.30 19.90 4.65
N SER A 11 -36.40 20.57 5.79
CA SER A 11 -36.66 22.01 5.86
C SER A 11 -35.88 22.67 6.98
N ASP A 12 -35.43 23.91 6.77
CA ASP A 12 -34.81 24.79 7.77
C ASP A 12 -35.82 25.77 8.41
N GLY A 13 -37.12 25.60 8.13
CA GLY A 13 -38.20 26.49 8.56
C GLY A 13 -38.54 27.60 7.57
N THR A 14 -37.69 27.88 6.57
CA THR A 14 -37.94 28.89 5.51
C THR A 14 -37.95 28.27 4.11
N HIS A 15 -37.03 27.33 3.84
CA HIS A 15 -36.92 26.57 2.61
C HIS A 15 -37.18 25.08 2.87
N HIS A 16 -37.55 24.34 1.82
CA HIS A 16 -37.66 22.89 1.90
C HIS A 16 -37.21 22.23 0.59
N THR A 17 -36.72 21.00 0.70
CA THR A 17 -36.40 20.11 -0.41
C THR A 17 -36.90 18.71 -0.11
N GLU A 18 -37.16 17.93 -1.15
CA GLU A 18 -37.58 16.52 -1.04
C GLU A 18 -36.44 15.61 -1.47
N GLY A 19 -36.29 14.47 -0.79
CA GLY A 19 -35.33 13.42 -1.10
C GLY A 19 -35.96 12.05 -0.91
N ILE A 20 -35.49 11.04 -1.63
CA ILE A 20 -35.97 9.67 -1.49
C ILE A 20 -34.89 8.87 -0.78
N LEU A 21 -35.25 8.22 0.33
CA LEU A 21 -34.44 7.20 0.99
C LEU A 21 -34.91 5.82 0.52
N GLU A 22 -34.05 5.10 -0.18
CA GLU A 22 -34.28 3.71 -0.54
C GLU A 22 -33.88 2.79 0.62
N VAL A 23 -34.76 1.85 0.97
CA VAL A 23 -34.58 0.89 2.07
C VAL A 23 -34.73 -0.50 1.50
N ASN A 24 -33.64 -1.25 1.46
CA ASN A 24 -33.62 -2.64 1.01
C ASN A 24 -33.46 -3.57 2.20
N ALA A 25 -34.48 -4.38 2.44
CA ALA A 25 -34.45 -5.42 3.46
C ALA A 25 -34.10 -6.77 2.82
N SER A 26 -32.99 -7.35 3.27
CA SER A 26 -32.50 -8.68 2.90
C SER A 26 -32.39 -9.57 4.14
N PRO A 27 -32.30 -10.91 3.98
CA PRO A 27 -31.87 -11.79 5.07
C PRO A 27 -30.53 -11.32 5.67
N PRO A 28 -30.21 -11.71 6.93
CA PRO A 28 -28.90 -11.44 7.51
C PRO A 28 -27.78 -11.87 6.56
N TYR A 29 -26.79 -11.00 6.38
CA TYR A 29 -25.57 -11.32 5.64
C TYR A 29 -24.35 -10.81 6.40
N VAL A 30 -23.19 -11.41 6.14
CA VAL A 30 -21.90 -10.85 6.52
C VAL A 30 -20.91 -11.16 5.41
N ASP A 31 -20.20 -10.14 4.94
CA ASP A 31 -19.23 -10.27 3.85
C ASP A 31 -17.90 -9.66 4.24
N ILE A 32 -16.81 -10.29 3.83
CA ILE A 32 -15.46 -9.77 4.04
C ILE A 32 -15.13 -8.86 2.86
N VAL A 33 -15.37 -7.56 3.03
CA VAL A 33 -15.25 -6.55 1.97
C VAL A 33 -13.81 -6.08 1.75
N ASN A 34 -12.97 -6.10 2.80
CA ASN A 34 -11.53 -5.86 2.66
C ASN A 34 -10.77 -7.16 2.94
N ASN A 35 -9.90 -7.54 2.01
CA ASN A 35 -8.97 -8.67 2.12
C ASN A 35 -7.72 -8.42 1.26
N THR A 36 -6.98 -7.35 1.58
CA THR A 36 -5.95 -6.78 0.69
C THR A 36 -4.55 -7.38 0.85
N ARG A 37 -4.40 -8.46 1.64
CA ARG A 37 -3.12 -9.06 2.09
C ARG A 37 -2.39 -8.19 3.12
N LEU A 38 -1.56 -8.83 3.94
CA LEU A 38 -0.58 -8.17 4.82
C LEU A 38 0.85 -8.34 4.28
N VAL A 39 1.64 -7.27 4.34
CA VAL A 39 3.06 -7.29 4.00
C VAL A 39 3.89 -7.23 5.27
N VAL A 40 4.79 -8.19 5.48
CA VAL A 40 5.56 -8.32 6.72
C VAL A 40 7.04 -8.50 6.43
N ARG A 41 7.89 -7.91 7.27
CA ARG A 41 9.33 -8.15 7.26
C ARG A 41 9.63 -9.55 7.79
N GLN A 42 10.53 -10.27 7.15
CA GLN A 42 11.03 -11.55 7.66
C GLN A 42 11.49 -11.43 9.12
N GLY A 43 10.89 -12.25 9.99
CA GLY A 43 11.15 -12.28 11.44
C GLY A 43 10.59 -11.07 12.21
N GLY A 44 9.87 -10.18 11.53
CA GLY A 44 9.17 -9.06 12.13
C GLY A 44 7.69 -9.33 12.34
N SER A 45 6.97 -8.29 12.74
CA SER A 45 5.52 -8.28 12.87
C SER A 45 4.89 -7.08 12.16
N ALA A 46 3.62 -7.21 11.80
CA ALA A 46 2.82 -6.10 11.28
C ALA A 46 1.36 -6.21 11.74
N HIS A 47 0.72 -5.06 11.95
CA HIS A 47 -0.68 -4.97 12.35
C HIS A 47 -1.61 -5.26 11.18
N ILE A 48 -2.67 -6.02 11.45
CA ILE A 48 -3.79 -6.21 10.53
C ILE A 48 -4.79 -5.11 10.83
N THR A 49 -4.95 -4.18 9.89
CA THR A 49 -5.82 -2.99 10.03
C THR A 49 -7.11 -3.16 9.23
N SER A 50 -8.04 -2.20 9.35
CA SER A 50 -9.28 -2.19 8.56
C SER A 50 -9.04 -2.08 7.05
N HIS A 51 -7.88 -1.58 6.63
CA HIS A 51 -7.48 -1.60 5.23
C HIS A 51 -7.18 -3.03 4.74
N ASN A 52 -6.68 -3.88 5.65
CA ASN A 52 -6.32 -5.25 5.34
C ASN A 52 -7.52 -6.19 5.42
N LEU A 53 -8.30 -6.09 6.49
CA LEU A 53 -9.42 -6.98 6.79
C LEU A 53 -10.59 -6.18 7.36
N TYR A 54 -11.78 -6.31 6.76
CA TYR A 54 -13.01 -5.70 7.27
C TYR A 54 -14.21 -6.53 6.85
N ALA A 55 -15.14 -6.76 7.77
CA ALA A 55 -16.42 -7.38 7.49
C ALA A 55 -17.56 -6.37 7.54
N ASP A 56 -18.45 -6.44 6.57
CA ASP A 56 -19.66 -5.65 6.46
C ASP A 56 -20.90 -6.53 6.64
N THR A 57 -21.95 -6.01 7.27
CA THR A 57 -23.16 -6.78 7.61
C THR A 57 -24.37 -5.86 7.71
N ASN A 58 -25.55 -6.33 7.30
CA ASN A 58 -26.83 -5.67 7.56
C ASN A 58 -27.39 -5.92 8.96
N VAL A 59 -26.73 -6.74 9.78
CA VAL A 59 -27.15 -7.01 11.15
C VAL A 59 -26.65 -5.88 12.06
N ASN A 60 -27.55 -5.31 12.87
CA ASN A 60 -27.23 -4.19 13.76
C ASN A 60 -26.39 -4.66 14.98
N LEU A 61 -25.10 -4.87 14.75
CA LEU A 61 -24.12 -5.33 15.74
C LEU A 61 -23.04 -4.28 15.98
N ALA A 62 -22.60 -4.14 17.23
CA ALA A 62 -21.38 -3.41 17.51
C ALA A 62 -20.16 -4.16 16.96
N HIS A 63 -19.08 -3.45 16.63
CA HIS A 63 -17.83 -4.07 16.14
C HIS A 63 -17.21 -5.09 17.12
N GLN A 64 -17.54 -4.99 18.41
CA GLN A 64 -17.10 -5.97 19.42
C GLN A 64 -17.89 -7.30 19.37
N GLN A 65 -18.98 -7.35 18.62
CA GLN A 65 -19.85 -8.53 18.48
C GLN A 65 -19.62 -9.27 17.14
N ILE A 66 -18.93 -8.64 16.18
CA ILE A 66 -18.56 -9.28 14.91
C ILE A 66 -17.30 -10.12 15.15
N ARG A 67 -17.50 -11.44 15.21
CA ARG A 67 -16.47 -12.41 15.58
C ARG A 67 -15.81 -13.03 14.35
N PHE A 68 -14.49 -13.13 14.41
CA PHE A 68 -13.67 -13.87 13.47
C PHE A 68 -13.04 -15.08 14.16
N ASP A 69 -13.18 -16.24 13.53
CA ASP A 69 -12.58 -17.51 13.95
C ASP A 69 -11.57 -17.96 12.90
N VAL A 70 -10.32 -18.18 13.32
CA VAL A 70 -9.25 -18.70 12.47
C VAL A 70 -9.36 -20.22 12.45
N SER A 71 -9.83 -20.76 11.33
CA SER A 71 -10.02 -22.20 11.15
C SER A 71 -8.73 -22.93 10.82
N ASP A 72 -7.94 -22.35 9.92
CA ASP A 72 -6.60 -22.82 9.55
C ASP A 72 -5.61 -21.68 9.78
N GLY A 73 -4.67 -21.90 10.70
CA GLY A 73 -3.73 -20.88 11.13
C GLY A 73 -2.58 -20.68 10.11
N PRO A 74 -1.81 -19.59 10.28
CA PRO A 74 -0.59 -19.42 9.50
C PRO A 74 0.43 -20.54 9.76
N SER A 75 1.22 -20.87 8.74
CA SER A 75 2.23 -21.93 8.80
C SER A 75 3.64 -21.42 9.11
N GLN A 76 3.89 -20.14 8.84
CA GLN A 76 5.20 -19.47 8.93
C GLN A 76 5.21 -18.36 9.98
N GLY A 77 4.19 -18.34 10.85
CA GLY A 77 4.04 -17.30 11.85
C GLY A 77 2.86 -17.55 12.78
N VAL A 78 2.52 -16.54 13.54
CA VAL A 78 1.40 -16.56 14.50
C VAL A 78 0.62 -15.25 14.45
N LEU A 79 -0.67 -15.33 14.75
CA LEU A 79 -1.50 -14.15 15.00
C LEU A 79 -1.46 -13.81 16.48
N GLU A 80 -1.35 -12.52 16.78
CA GLU A 80 -1.15 -11.98 18.13
C GLU A 80 -2.14 -10.86 18.39
N LEU A 81 -2.64 -10.81 19.62
CA LEU A 81 -3.53 -9.76 20.08
C LEU A 81 -2.82 -8.98 21.19
N GLU A 82 -2.72 -7.66 21.02
CA GLU A 82 -2.02 -6.76 21.96
C GLU A 82 -0.55 -7.14 22.20
N GLY A 83 0.09 -7.80 21.23
CA GLY A 83 1.49 -8.23 21.33
C GLY A 83 1.71 -9.39 22.31
N THR A 84 0.65 -10.10 22.72
CA THR A 84 0.79 -11.37 23.45
C THR A 84 1.47 -12.41 22.56
N LEU A 85 2.34 -13.25 23.14
CA LEU A 85 3.05 -14.30 22.39
C LEU A 85 2.14 -15.50 22.07
N ASP A 86 0.95 -15.55 22.65
CA ASP A 86 0.02 -16.66 22.51
C ASP A 86 -0.75 -16.57 21.17
N PRO A 87 -0.76 -17.64 20.36
CA PRO A 87 -1.48 -17.65 19.10
C PRO A 87 -2.97 -17.40 19.30
N VAL A 88 -3.46 -16.31 18.72
CA VAL A 88 -4.87 -15.94 18.75
C VAL A 88 -5.61 -16.64 17.61
N LYS A 89 -6.60 -17.46 17.98
CA LYS A 89 -7.52 -18.11 17.02
C LYS A 89 -8.83 -17.38 16.84
N VAL A 90 -9.09 -16.38 17.69
CA VAL A 90 -10.38 -15.72 17.79
C VAL A 90 -10.16 -14.25 18.09
N PHE A 91 -10.73 -13.38 17.28
CA PHE A 91 -10.70 -11.93 17.48
C PHE A 91 -12.01 -11.31 16.99
N VAL A 92 -12.21 -10.03 17.28
CA VAL A 92 -13.41 -9.29 16.84
C VAL A 92 -13.04 -8.13 15.92
N GLN A 93 -14.01 -7.59 15.18
CA GLN A 93 -13.77 -6.43 14.30
C GLN A 93 -13.21 -5.22 15.07
N GLY A 94 -13.62 -5.04 16.33
CA GLY A 94 -13.05 -4.03 17.21
C GLY A 94 -11.53 -4.14 17.40
N ASP A 95 -10.97 -5.35 17.44
CA ASP A 95 -9.51 -5.57 17.57
C ASP A 95 -8.74 -5.05 16.35
N ILE A 96 -9.29 -5.27 15.16
CA ILE A 96 -8.72 -4.76 13.90
C ILE A 96 -8.80 -3.24 13.87
N LEU A 97 -9.96 -2.66 14.23
CA LEU A 97 -10.16 -1.21 14.22
C LEU A 97 -9.28 -0.48 15.24
N GLN A 98 -8.92 -1.16 16.33
CA GLN A 98 -8.05 -0.63 17.38
C GLN A 98 -6.58 -1.03 17.17
N ASN A 99 -6.23 -1.58 16.00
CA ASN A 99 -4.88 -2.02 15.62
C ASN A 99 -4.24 -3.00 16.62
N ARG A 100 -5.05 -3.81 17.32
CA ARG A 100 -4.56 -4.78 18.31
C ARG A 100 -4.12 -6.11 17.69
N LEU A 101 -4.71 -6.47 16.56
CA LEU A 101 -4.39 -7.71 15.85
C LEU A 101 -3.12 -7.52 15.02
N SER A 102 -2.18 -8.45 15.14
CA SER A 102 -0.96 -8.46 14.35
C SER A 102 -0.56 -9.87 13.95
N TYR A 103 0.26 -9.98 12.92
CA TYR A 103 0.92 -11.22 12.53
C TYR A 103 2.41 -11.09 12.80
N ARG A 104 3.04 -12.11 13.40
CA ARG A 104 4.49 -12.21 13.57
C ARG A 104 5.04 -13.40 12.78
N HIS A 105 6.05 -13.12 11.96
CA HIS A 105 6.75 -14.13 11.18
C HIS A 105 7.79 -14.87 12.05
N ASN A 106 7.94 -16.19 11.85
CA ASN A 106 8.84 -17.06 12.62
C ASN A 106 10.35 -16.81 12.35
N GLY A 107 10.68 -16.13 11.26
CA GLY A 107 12.05 -15.78 10.86
C GLY A 107 12.68 -16.68 9.79
N ASP A 108 11.97 -17.71 9.31
CA ASP A 108 12.43 -18.57 8.22
C ASP A 108 12.77 -17.74 6.96
N VAL A 109 13.92 -18.02 6.35
CA VAL A 109 14.43 -17.29 5.18
C VAL A 109 13.78 -17.79 3.89
N THR A 110 13.22 -19.00 3.91
CA THR A 110 12.63 -19.66 2.73
C THR A 110 11.16 -19.30 2.52
N SER A 111 10.48 -18.82 3.55
CA SER A 111 9.06 -18.45 3.52
C SER A 111 8.84 -17.04 2.98
N VAL A 112 8.50 -16.96 1.69
CA VAL A 112 8.12 -15.70 1.02
C VAL A 112 6.63 -15.38 1.13
N GLN A 113 5.81 -16.37 1.50
CA GLN A 113 4.36 -16.28 1.59
C GLN A 113 3.86 -17.12 2.76
N ASP A 114 2.78 -16.66 3.37
CA ASP A 114 1.99 -17.43 4.33
C ASP A 114 0.52 -17.06 4.18
N SER A 115 -0.37 -17.78 4.86
CA SER A 115 -1.80 -17.51 4.81
C SER A 115 -2.54 -18.18 5.95
N PHE A 116 -3.69 -17.64 6.29
CA PHE A 116 -4.62 -18.28 7.21
C PHE A 116 -6.04 -18.17 6.68
N THR A 117 -6.90 -19.09 7.12
CA THR A 117 -8.31 -19.10 6.77
C THR A 117 -9.13 -18.62 7.95
N LEU A 118 -10.00 -17.65 7.71
CA LEU A 118 -10.86 -17.06 8.73
C LEU A 118 -12.32 -17.19 8.33
N LYS A 119 -13.15 -17.43 9.33
CA LYS A 119 -14.61 -17.43 9.25
C LYS A 119 -15.13 -16.27 10.07
N VAL A 120 -15.92 -15.39 9.46
CA VAL A 120 -16.70 -14.38 10.17
C VAL A 120 -18.11 -14.91 10.37
N SER A 121 -18.67 -14.74 11.57
CA SER A 121 -20.03 -15.18 11.86
C SER A 121 -20.79 -14.06 12.58
N VAL A 122 -22.02 -13.83 12.13
CA VAL A 122 -23.01 -12.96 12.77
C VAL A 122 -24.29 -13.75 13.04
N GLU A 123 -25.29 -13.13 13.64
CA GLU A 123 -26.57 -13.78 13.91
C GLU A 123 -27.29 -14.19 12.61
N GLY A 124 -27.21 -15.48 12.27
CA GLY A 124 -27.90 -16.05 11.11
C GLY A 124 -27.15 -16.00 9.79
N ALA A 125 -25.89 -15.54 9.78
CA ALA A 125 -25.05 -15.54 8.57
C ALA A 125 -23.57 -15.77 8.89
N ASP A 126 -22.86 -16.38 7.95
CA ASP A 126 -21.43 -16.61 8.03
C ASP A 126 -20.75 -16.47 6.67
N SER A 127 -19.48 -16.07 6.70
CA SER A 127 -18.64 -15.96 5.52
C SER A 127 -17.22 -16.38 5.84
N GLN A 128 -16.51 -16.86 4.83
CA GLN A 128 -15.17 -17.42 4.99
C GLN A 128 -14.25 -16.88 3.90
N ALA A 129 -13.03 -16.51 4.29
CA ALA A 129 -12.00 -16.09 3.35
C ALA A 129 -10.62 -16.62 3.75
N LYS A 130 -9.76 -16.72 2.74
CA LYS A 130 -8.33 -16.93 2.93
C LYS A 130 -7.64 -15.57 2.93
N PHE A 131 -6.94 -15.26 4.01
CA PHE A 131 -6.13 -14.05 4.15
C PHE A 131 -4.67 -14.37 3.83
N GLN A 132 -4.07 -13.58 2.94
CA GLN A 132 -2.70 -13.78 2.49
C GLN A 132 -1.73 -12.91 3.28
N VAL A 133 -0.55 -13.45 3.55
CA VAL A 133 0.60 -12.72 4.09
C VAL A 133 1.77 -12.87 3.12
N ARG A 134 2.42 -11.76 2.78
CA ARG A 134 3.64 -11.77 1.98
C ARG A 134 4.80 -11.29 2.82
N VAL A 135 5.85 -12.10 2.82
CA VAL A 135 7.04 -11.88 3.62
C VAL A 135 8.13 -11.38 2.70
N PHE A 136 8.71 -10.22 3.03
CA PHE A 136 9.88 -9.71 2.33
C PHE A 136 11.15 -9.98 3.14
N PRO A 137 12.27 -10.30 2.47
CA PRO A 137 13.58 -10.43 3.12
C PRO A 137 13.88 -9.24 4.02
N ALA A 138 14.60 -9.50 5.12
CA ALA A 138 14.93 -8.47 6.10
C ALA A 138 15.56 -7.20 5.47
N GLY A 139 16.42 -7.38 4.45
CA GLY A 139 17.12 -6.29 3.79
C GLY A 139 16.27 -5.46 2.82
N TYR A 140 15.08 -5.91 2.40
CA TYR A 140 14.16 -5.06 1.61
C TYR A 140 13.72 -3.80 2.37
N TRP A 141 13.86 -3.81 3.69
CA TRP A 141 13.49 -2.72 4.59
C TRP A 141 14.68 -1.84 4.98
N ASP A 142 15.88 -2.11 4.45
CA ASP A 142 17.04 -1.27 4.67
C ASP A 142 16.89 0.07 3.94
N PRO A 143 17.36 1.19 4.53
CA PRO A 143 17.25 2.50 3.91
C PRO A 143 18.03 2.58 2.59
N LEU A 144 17.61 3.51 1.72
CA LEU A 144 18.41 3.90 0.57
C LEU A 144 19.76 4.44 1.05
N SER A 145 20.84 4.11 0.34
CA SER A 145 22.21 4.54 0.65
C SER A 145 22.79 5.35 -0.49
N VAL A 146 23.36 6.52 -0.19
CA VAL A 146 24.08 7.33 -1.19
C VAL A 146 25.48 6.73 -1.37
N ALA A 147 25.71 6.08 -2.51
CA ALA A 147 26.99 5.49 -2.86
C ALA A 147 27.96 6.52 -3.46
N ASN A 148 27.45 7.43 -4.32
CA ASN A 148 28.22 8.53 -4.90
C ASN A 148 27.40 9.82 -4.89
N ASN A 149 28.07 10.91 -4.52
CA ASN A 149 27.57 12.27 -4.63
C ASN A 149 28.77 13.20 -4.82
N GLN A 150 29.20 13.38 -6.07
CA GLN A 150 30.36 14.19 -6.45
C GLN A 150 29.92 15.41 -7.23
N THR A 151 30.71 16.48 -7.13
CA THR A 151 30.50 17.70 -7.91
C THR A 151 30.70 17.41 -9.39
N LEU A 152 29.68 17.73 -10.20
CA LEU A 152 29.81 17.77 -11.66
C LEU A 152 30.38 19.12 -12.06
N HIS A 153 31.50 19.10 -12.79
CA HIS A 153 32.07 20.31 -13.39
C HIS A 153 31.68 20.35 -14.87
N VAL A 154 31.06 21.45 -15.29
CA VAL A 154 30.50 21.64 -16.65
C VAL A 154 31.06 22.93 -17.23
N GLU A 155 31.45 22.88 -18.51
CA GLU A 155 31.85 24.07 -19.27
C GLU A 155 30.60 24.76 -19.84
N GLU A 156 30.60 26.09 -19.97
CA GLU A 156 29.48 26.83 -20.57
C GLU A 156 29.21 26.33 -21.99
N SER A 157 27.92 26.26 -22.39
CA SER A 157 27.49 25.77 -23.70
C SER A 157 27.81 24.29 -23.97
N THR A 158 27.92 23.47 -22.92
CA THR A 158 28.14 22.01 -23.06
C THR A 158 27.02 21.19 -22.43
N SER A 159 26.84 19.97 -22.95
CA SER A 159 25.97 18.94 -22.38
C SER A 159 26.84 17.83 -21.79
N VAL A 160 26.68 17.56 -20.50
CA VAL A 160 27.49 16.57 -19.78
C VAL A 160 26.59 15.52 -19.13
N PRO A 161 26.83 14.22 -19.38
CA PRO A 161 26.04 13.16 -18.76
C PRO A 161 26.31 13.07 -17.26
N ILE A 162 25.25 12.98 -16.48
CA ILE A 162 25.27 12.64 -15.06
C ILE A 162 25.26 11.11 -14.97
N THR A 163 26.43 10.53 -14.73
CA THR A 163 26.61 9.09 -14.58
C THR A 163 26.67 8.67 -13.10
N ASN A 164 26.72 7.36 -12.88
CA ASN A 164 26.82 6.78 -11.54
C ASN A 164 28.10 7.14 -10.76
N SER A 165 29.13 7.71 -11.41
CA SER A 165 30.31 8.23 -10.70
C SER A 165 30.01 9.52 -9.95
N PHE A 166 29.07 10.33 -10.47
CA PHE A 166 28.65 11.58 -9.85
C PHE A 166 27.48 11.38 -8.89
N LEU A 167 26.46 10.64 -9.31
CA LEU A 167 25.24 10.45 -8.53
C LEU A 167 24.85 8.98 -8.50
N GLN A 168 24.86 8.37 -7.32
CA GLN A 168 24.43 6.99 -7.17
C GLN A 168 23.80 6.76 -5.81
N VAL A 169 22.56 6.29 -5.82
CA VAL A 169 21.84 5.77 -4.67
C VAL A 169 21.61 4.28 -4.90
N LYS A 170 21.83 3.47 -3.88
CA LYS A 170 21.67 2.01 -3.93
C LYS A 170 20.84 1.51 -2.76
N GLN A 171 20.14 0.43 -3.04
CA GLN A 171 19.52 -0.43 -2.05
C GLN A 171 19.67 -1.87 -2.59
N PRO A 172 20.31 -2.81 -1.87
CA PRO A 172 20.70 -4.12 -2.42
C PRO A 172 19.56 -5.00 -2.97
N HIS A 173 18.33 -4.71 -2.57
CA HIS A 173 17.14 -5.49 -2.83
C HIS A 173 16.10 -4.76 -3.70
N VAL A 174 16.31 -3.49 -4.04
CA VAL A 174 15.42 -2.66 -4.86
C VAL A 174 16.13 -2.36 -6.19
N PRO A 175 15.52 -2.66 -7.33
CA PRO A 175 16.14 -2.40 -8.63
C PRO A 175 16.28 -0.90 -8.88
N ALA A 176 17.28 -0.51 -9.69
CA ALA A 176 17.55 0.89 -10.03
C ALA A 176 16.37 1.58 -10.75
N THR A 177 15.46 0.82 -11.36
CA THR A 177 14.22 1.32 -11.97
C THR A 177 13.25 1.89 -10.94
N ASP A 178 13.27 1.38 -9.72
CA ASP A 178 12.31 1.72 -8.66
C ASP A 178 12.86 2.78 -7.69
N ILE A 179 14.13 3.16 -7.83
CA ILE A 179 14.75 4.26 -7.08
C ILE A 179 14.57 5.55 -7.90
N THR A 180 13.68 6.43 -7.45
CA THR A 180 13.34 7.69 -8.13
C THR A 180 13.93 8.89 -7.41
N TYR A 181 14.53 9.79 -8.17
CA TYR A 181 14.97 11.12 -7.75
C TYR A 181 13.88 12.14 -8.05
N LEU A 182 13.65 13.05 -7.11
CA LEU A 182 12.77 14.20 -7.26
C LEU A 182 13.62 15.48 -7.23
N VAL A 183 13.50 16.30 -8.26
CA VAL A 183 14.14 17.61 -8.34
C VAL A 183 13.29 18.61 -7.56
N MET A 184 13.68 18.85 -6.31
CA MET A 184 12.98 19.79 -5.42
C MET A 184 13.20 21.26 -5.84
N GLU A 185 14.42 21.57 -6.28
CA GLU A 185 14.81 22.89 -6.78
C GLU A 185 15.55 22.70 -8.11
N PRO A 186 15.06 23.26 -9.22
CA PRO A 186 15.73 23.14 -10.51
C PRO A 186 17.06 23.93 -10.53
N PRO A 187 17.98 23.59 -11.44
CA PRO A 187 19.23 24.34 -11.61
C PRO A 187 18.97 25.82 -11.90
N ARG A 188 19.78 26.70 -11.30
CA ARG A 188 19.69 28.16 -11.56
C ARG A 188 20.32 28.58 -12.88
N TYR A 189 21.32 27.83 -13.35
CA TYR A 189 22.16 28.19 -14.51
C TYR A 189 22.31 27.00 -15.46
N GLY A 190 21.24 26.70 -16.20
CA GLY A 190 21.13 25.53 -17.07
C GLY A 190 19.86 24.73 -16.80
N TYR A 191 19.76 23.54 -17.37
CA TYR A 191 18.63 22.63 -17.17
C TYR A 191 19.08 21.17 -17.23
N LEU A 192 18.21 20.30 -16.70
CA LEU A 192 18.37 18.85 -16.84
C LEU A 192 17.64 18.37 -18.08
N GLU A 193 18.27 17.49 -18.84
CA GLU A 193 17.74 16.90 -20.06
C GLU A 193 17.82 15.38 -19.97
N LEU A 194 16.81 14.69 -20.49
CA LEU A 194 16.82 13.24 -20.63
C LEU A 194 16.99 12.86 -22.10
N GLU A 195 17.94 11.98 -22.37
CA GLU A 195 18.13 11.45 -23.71
C GLU A 195 16.87 10.65 -24.13
N PRO A 196 16.27 10.97 -25.30
CA PRO A 196 15.04 10.34 -25.75
C PRO A 196 15.26 8.84 -26.03
N VAL A 197 14.31 8.00 -25.61
CA VAL A 197 14.35 6.57 -25.94
C VAL A 197 14.01 6.41 -27.42
N ALA A 198 14.90 5.79 -28.19
CA ALA A 198 14.64 5.41 -29.57
C ALA A 198 13.37 4.54 -29.66
N GLY A 199 12.28 5.11 -30.19
CA GLY A 199 10.97 4.44 -30.33
C GLY A 199 9.81 5.07 -29.56
N ALA A 200 10.04 6.11 -28.74
CA ALA A 200 8.95 6.92 -28.17
C ALA A 200 8.40 7.88 -29.23
N VAL A 201 7.55 7.37 -30.12
CA VAL A 201 6.87 8.17 -31.13
C VAL A 201 5.70 8.91 -30.47
N GLY A 202 5.79 10.24 -30.37
CA GLY A 202 4.62 11.09 -30.12
C GLY A 202 4.66 11.97 -28.86
N ALA A 203 5.80 12.49 -28.44
CA ALA A 203 5.83 13.59 -27.47
C ALA A 203 5.91 14.93 -28.20
N ASP A 204 4.90 15.76 -27.97
CA ASP A 204 4.78 17.20 -28.28
C ASP A 204 6.13 17.92 -28.07
N ASP A 205 6.49 18.86 -28.97
CA ASP A 205 7.69 19.73 -28.94
C ASP A 205 7.65 20.70 -27.73
N ARG A 206 7.48 20.17 -26.52
CA ARG A 206 7.61 20.90 -25.26
C ARG A 206 8.88 20.38 -24.60
N GLU A 207 9.79 21.29 -24.30
CA GLU A 207 10.88 21.04 -23.36
C GLU A 207 10.26 20.60 -22.02
N GLU A 208 10.14 19.29 -21.81
CA GLU A 208 9.71 18.74 -20.53
C GLU A 208 10.84 18.99 -19.52
N VAL A 209 10.59 19.93 -18.60
CA VAL A 209 11.47 20.15 -17.46
C VAL A 209 11.54 18.84 -16.67
N VAL A 210 12.74 18.25 -16.59
CA VAL A 210 12.96 17.00 -15.88
C VAL A 210 12.79 17.25 -14.37
N SER A 211 11.60 16.93 -13.85
CA SER A 211 11.29 17.02 -12.41
C SER A 211 11.59 15.72 -11.67
N THR A 212 11.62 14.58 -12.38
CA THR A 212 11.86 13.26 -11.80
C THR A 212 12.63 12.37 -12.76
N PHE A 213 13.52 11.51 -12.23
CA PHE A 213 14.25 10.52 -13.01
C PHE A 213 14.64 9.32 -12.13
N SER A 214 14.91 8.14 -12.71
CA SER A 214 15.29 6.95 -11.95
C SER A 214 16.81 6.77 -11.85
N GLN A 215 17.27 5.99 -10.87
CA GLN A 215 18.68 5.57 -10.79
C GLN A 215 19.12 4.83 -12.06
N GLU A 216 18.21 4.13 -12.73
CA GLU A 216 18.53 3.45 -14.00
C GLU A 216 18.86 4.41 -15.13
N MET A 217 18.21 5.58 -15.19
CA MET A 217 18.54 6.63 -16.17
C MET A 217 19.95 7.19 -15.95
N VAL A 218 20.35 7.34 -14.68
CA VAL A 218 21.73 7.75 -14.32
C VAL A 218 22.75 6.65 -14.64
N ASN A 219 22.42 5.39 -14.36
CA ASN A 219 23.29 4.25 -14.66
C ASN A 219 23.53 4.08 -16.17
N SER A 220 22.49 4.31 -16.98
CA SER A 220 22.55 4.23 -18.43
C SER A 220 23.10 5.50 -19.10
N GLY A 221 23.45 6.53 -18.31
CA GLY A 221 24.03 7.79 -18.82
C GLY A 221 23.04 8.67 -19.57
N ARG A 222 21.73 8.44 -19.40
CA ARG A 222 20.67 9.15 -20.14
C ARG A 222 20.28 10.50 -19.55
N LEU A 223 20.72 10.80 -18.33
CA LEU A 223 20.47 12.09 -17.70
C LEU A 223 21.64 13.02 -17.98
N HIS A 224 21.37 14.22 -18.49
CA HIS A 224 22.36 15.23 -18.83
C HIS A 224 22.10 16.54 -18.10
N TYR A 225 23.17 17.27 -17.83
CA TYR A 225 23.12 18.68 -17.46
C TYR A 225 23.56 19.53 -18.65
N VAL A 226 22.78 20.55 -18.98
CA VAL A 226 23.04 21.48 -20.08
C VAL A 226 23.14 22.90 -19.52
N GLN A 227 24.18 23.63 -19.91
CA GLN A 227 24.40 25.03 -19.51
C GLN A 227 24.44 25.97 -20.72
#